data_AF-W4PCC3-F1
#
_entry.id   AF-W4PCC3-F1
#
_cell.length_a   1.000
_cell.length_b   1.000
_cell.length_c   1.000
_cell.angle_alpha   90.00
_cell.angle_beta   90.00
_cell.angle_gamma   90.00
#
_symmetry.space_group_name_H-M   'P 1'
#
loop_
_entity.id
_entity.type
_entity.pdbx_description
1 polymer ?
#
loop_
_entity_poly.entity_id
_entity_poly.type
_entity_poly.pdbx_seq_one_letter_code
_entity_poly.pdbx_strand_id
1 'polypeptide(L)'
;MKGTGFLSFDYLKKNDDKWIYMPALRKTRRIVSSENAKSFMGSEFSYADMSTPAVEDFDYKFLTEQKVDGHDCYVLEIIPKNKTIANENGFSKKISYIDKRIFVVRKATYYNLAGEKEKEMTVSAIAEVDTKNHKYRFKEMTMINLKNKRKSVLNNNVIKFTPSISDSYFTTRTLEQGK
;
A
#
# COMPACT_ATOMS: atom_id res chain seq x y z
N MET A 1 -7.02 12.05 -11.63
CA MET A 1 -8.46 11.69 -11.60
C MET A 1 -9.11 12.45 -10.47
N LYS A 2 -10.09 13.33 -10.74
CA LYS A 2 -10.86 14.02 -9.70
C LYS A 2 -12.15 13.25 -9.43
N GLY A 3 -12.53 13.11 -8.15
CA GLY A 3 -13.82 12.55 -7.72
C GLY A 3 -13.89 11.02 -7.58
N THR A 4 -12.83 10.27 -7.89
CA THR A 4 -12.80 8.83 -7.62
C THR A 4 -12.71 8.57 -6.12
N GLY A 5 -13.54 7.67 -5.61
CA GLY A 5 -13.53 7.25 -4.23
C GLY A 5 -13.08 5.80 -4.09
N PHE A 6 -12.42 5.47 -2.99
CA PHE A 6 -12.09 4.11 -2.59
C PHE A 6 -12.58 3.86 -1.15
N LEU A 7 -13.25 2.73 -0.93
CA LEU A 7 -13.74 2.28 0.38
C LEU A 7 -13.17 0.89 0.66
N SER A 8 -12.60 0.68 1.84
CA SER A 8 -12.15 -0.63 2.32
C SER A 8 -12.71 -0.88 3.71
N PHE A 9 -13.18 -2.11 3.96
CA PHE A 9 -13.31 -2.67 5.30
C PHE A 9 -12.26 -3.76 5.43
N ASP A 10 -11.31 -3.54 6.35
CA ASP A 10 -10.23 -4.48 6.61
C ASP A 10 -10.65 -5.44 7.72
N TYR A 11 -10.40 -6.74 7.57
CA TYR A 11 -10.81 -7.76 8.54
C TYR A 11 -9.65 -8.65 8.97
N LEU A 12 -9.62 -9.03 10.24
CA LEU A 12 -8.57 -9.90 10.79
C LEU A 12 -8.72 -11.39 10.42
N LYS A 13 -9.92 -11.84 10.03
CA LYS A 13 -10.23 -13.27 9.88
C LYS A 13 -10.86 -13.65 8.54
N LYS A 14 -11.05 -12.68 7.65
CA LYS A 14 -11.63 -12.89 6.32
C LYS A 14 -11.04 -11.87 5.35
N ASN A 15 -11.29 -12.07 4.07
CA ASN A 15 -10.88 -11.13 3.04
C ASN A 15 -11.54 -9.76 3.24
N ASP A 16 -10.76 -8.72 2.94
CA ASP A 16 -11.23 -7.34 2.95
C ASP A 16 -12.34 -7.10 1.93
N ASP A 17 -13.27 -6.23 2.29
CA ASP A 17 -14.31 -5.78 1.38
C ASP A 17 -13.93 -4.41 0.82
N LYS A 18 -13.73 -4.33 -0.50
CA LYS A 18 -13.23 -3.13 -1.19
C LYS A 18 -14.17 -2.68 -2.30
N TRP A 19 -14.34 -1.37 -2.44
CA TRP A 19 -15.11 -0.74 -3.52
C TRP A 19 -14.35 0.45 -4.10
N ILE A 20 -14.53 0.64 -5.40
CA ILE A 20 -14.08 1.82 -6.11
C ILE A 20 -15.27 2.48 -6.81
N TYR A 21 -15.41 3.78 -6.64
CA TYR A 21 -16.37 4.61 -7.36
C TYR A 21 -15.67 5.39 -8.46
N MET A 22 -16.10 5.21 -9.71
CA MET A 22 -15.54 5.91 -10.86
C MET A 22 -16.56 6.94 -11.40
N PRO A 23 -16.33 8.26 -11.23
CA PRO A 23 -17.27 9.30 -11.66
C PRO A 23 -17.59 9.26 -13.15
N ALA A 24 -16.59 8.97 -13.99
CA ALA A 24 -16.75 8.89 -15.43
C ALA A 24 -17.77 7.82 -15.85
N LEU A 25 -17.95 6.78 -15.03
CA LEU A 25 -18.90 5.70 -15.27
C LEU A 25 -20.14 5.80 -14.39
N ARG A 26 -20.17 6.73 -13.41
CA ARG A 26 -21.17 6.83 -12.34
C ARG A 26 -21.49 5.47 -11.72
N LYS A 27 -20.46 4.65 -11.51
CA LYS A 27 -20.59 3.28 -11.02
C LYS A 27 -19.64 2.99 -9.87
N THR A 28 -20.19 2.35 -8.85
CA THR A 28 -19.45 1.68 -7.79
C THR A 28 -19.26 0.23 -8.15
N ARG A 29 -18.03 -0.27 -8.06
CA ARG A 29 -17.69 -1.67 -8.32
C ARG A 29 -16.94 -2.24 -7.13
N ARG A 30 -17.32 -3.46 -6.70
CA ARG A 30 -16.55 -4.22 -5.72
C ARG A 30 -15.24 -4.73 -6.34
N ILE A 31 -14.17 -4.66 -5.58
CA ILE A 31 -12.86 -5.23 -5.94
C ILE A 31 -12.75 -6.54 -5.18
N VAL A 32 -12.64 -7.65 -5.91
CA VAL A 32 -12.47 -8.99 -5.33
C VAL A 32 -10.99 -9.29 -5.13
N SER A 33 -10.65 -10.24 -4.24
CA SER A 33 -9.24 -10.51 -3.88
C SER A 33 -8.33 -10.83 -5.08
N SER A 34 -8.86 -11.52 -6.10
CA SER A 34 -8.12 -11.82 -7.33
C SER A 34 -7.78 -10.58 -8.19
N GLU A 35 -8.35 -9.42 -7.87
CA GLU A 35 -8.03 -8.14 -8.49
C GLU A 35 -7.08 -7.28 -7.67
N ASN A 36 -6.68 -7.71 -6.47
CA ASN A 36 -5.82 -6.92 -5.58
C ASN A 36 -4.47 -6.56 -6.23
N ALA A 37 -3.89 -7.47 -7.02
CA ALA A 37 -2.65 -7.22 -7.75
C ALA A 37 -2.80 -6.27 -8.96
N LYS A 38 -4.03 -5.95 -9.37
CA LYS A 38 -4.25 -5.03 -10.50
C LYS A 38 -3.87 -3.60 -10.13
N SER A 39 -3.50 -2.83 -11.15
CA SER A 39 -3.18 -1.41 -11.03
C SER A 39 -4.31 -0.62 -10.35
N PHE A 40 -3.94 0.12 -9.31
CA PHE A 40 -4.79 1.10 -8.66
C PHE A 40 -4.93 2.32 -9.57
N MET A 41 -6.10 2.47 -10.18
CA MET A 41 -6.47 3.63 -11.00
C MET A 41 -5.46 3.94 -12.14
N GLY A 42 -4.85 2.91 -12.73
CA GLY A 42 -3.88 3.08 -13.81
C GLY A 42 -2.48 3.50 -13.36
N SER A 43 -2.23 3.61 -12.05
CA SER A 43 -0.91 3.91 -11.48
C SER A 43 -0.02 2.66 -11.40
N GLU A 44 1.24 2.84 -11.00
CA GLU A 44 2.15 1.72 -10.73
C GLU A 44 1.91 1.06 -9.36
N PHE A 45 1.03 1.62 -8.53
CA PHE A 45 0.53 0.98 -7.30
C PHE A 45 -0.55 -0.05 -7.65
N SER A 46 -0.65 -1.10 -6.85
CA SER A 46 -1.74 -2.07 -6.89
C SER A 46 -2.81 -1.77 -5.84
N TYR A 47 -3.99 -2.40 -5.93
CA TYR A 47 -4.98 -2.32 -4.84
C TYR A 47 -4.45 -2.96 -3.54
N ALA A 48 -3.59 -3.97 -3.66
CA ALA A 48 -2.88 -4.56 -2.52
C ALA A 48 -1.99 -3.54 -1.81
N ASP A 49 -1.28 -2.68 -2.55
CA ASP A 49 -0.42 -1.63 -1.96
C ASP A 49 -1.23 -0.57 -1.18
N MET A 50 -2.51 -0.40 -1.50
CA MET A 50 -3.43 0.53 -0.80
C MET A 50 -4.12 -0.11 0.41
N SER A 51 -3.87 -1.39 0.66
CA SER A 51 -4.47 -2.16 1.75
C SER A 51 -3.46 -2.39 2.86
N THR A 52 -3.95 -2.64 4.08
CA THR A 52 -3.09 -3.12 5.16
C THR A 52 -2.72 -4.58 4.91
N PRO A 53 -1.44 -4.96 4.84
CA PRO A 53 -1.06 -6.36 4.66
C PRO A 53 -1.35 -7.17 5.94
N ALA A 54 -1.91 -8.36 5.78
CA ALA A 54 -1.99 -9.36 6.85
C ALA A 54 -0.58 -9.90 7.14
N VAL A 55 -0.07 -9.73 8.36
CA VAL A 55 1.32 -10.07 8.68
C VAL A 55 1.54 -11.58 8.54
N GLU A 56 0.54 -12.36 8.92
CA GLU A 56 0.46 -13.81 8.88
C GLU A 56 0.52 -14.42 7.47
N ASP A 57 0.31 -13.63 6.41
CA ASP A 57 0.32 -14.11 5.03
C ASP A 57 1.74 -14.31 4.46
N PHE A 58 2.75 -13.79 5.15
CA PHE A 58 4.12 -13.76 4.65
C PHE A 58 5.10 -14.41 5.61
N ASP A 59 6.18 -14.94 5.03
CA ASP A 59 7.40 -15.30 5.74
C ASP A 59 8.40 -14.15 5.63
N TYR A 60 9.12 -13.91 6.73
CA TYR A 60 10.05 -12.80 6.86
C TYR A 60 11.44 -13.32 7.19
N LYS A 61 12.43 -12.87 6.44
CA LYS A 61 13.83 -13.19 6.67
C LYS A 61 14.64 -11.90 6.81
N PHE A 62 15.30 -11.74 7.94
CA PHE A 62 16.30 -10.69 8.10
C PHE A 62 17.50 -10.98 7.19
N LEU A 63 17.90 -10.00 6.38
CA LEU A 63 19.04 -10.12 5.49
C LEU A 63 20.26 -9.40 6.07
N THR A 64 20.12 -8.12 6.36
CA THR A 64 21.23 -7.26 6.79
C THR A 64 20.71 -5.92 7.31
N GLU A 65 21.63 -5.03 7.66
CA GLU A 65 21.35 -3.65 7.99
C GLU A 65 21.99 -2.74 6.93
N GLN A 66 21.27 -1.73 6.47
CA GLN A 66 21.78 -0.81 5.46
C GLN A 66 21.24 0.60 5.70
N LYS A 67 22.03 1.62 5.36
CA LYS A 67 21.57 3.02 5.35
C LYS A 67 20.76 3.31 4.08
N VAL A 68 19.61 3.94 4.24
CA VAL A 68 18.80 4.53 3.16
C VAL A 68 18.63 6.01 3.46
N ASP A 69 19.18 6.87 2.60
CA ASP A 69 19.15 8.33 2.76
C ASP A 69 19.59 8.81 4.16
N GLY A 70 20.65 8.19 4.69
CA GLY A 70 21.21 8.47 6.01
C GLY A 70 20.54 7.75 7.19
N HIS A 71 19.42 7.07 6.99
CA HIS A 71 18.70 6.32 8.03
C HIS A 71 19.12 4.86 8.10
N ASP A 72 19.49 4.38 9.29
CA ASP A 72 19.74 2.95 9.50
C ASP A 72 18.44 2.16 9.36
N CYS A 73 18.47 1.14 8.51
CA CYS A 73 17.31 0.30 8.21
C CYS A 73 17.63 -1.19 8.41
N TYR A 74 16.64 -1.94 8.87
CA TYR A 74 16.62 -3.39 8.71
C TYR A 74 16.22 -3.74 7.27
N VAL A 75 16.96 -4.65 6.64
CA VAL A 75 16.63 -5.17 5.32
C VAL A 75 15.98 -6.54 5.49
N LEU A 76 14.72 -6.63 5.10
CA LEU A 76 13.92 -7.85 5.21
C LEU A 76 13.57 -8.38 3.82
N GLU A 77 13.73 -9.67 3.63
CA GLU A 77 13.08 -10.42 2.55
C GLU A 77 11.70 -10.87 3.03
N ILE A 78 10.69 -10.62 2.21
CA ILE A 78 9.28 -10.91 2.48
C ILE A 78 8.77 -11.79 1.34
N ILE A 79 8.31 -12.99 1.67
CA ILE A 79 7.85 -13.99 0.71
C ILE A 79 6.41 -14.38 1.05
N PRO A 80 5.47 -14.37 0.09
CA PRO A 80 4.12 -14.90 0.31
C PRO A 80 4.17 -16.38 0.66
N LYS A 81 3.41 -16.82 1.67
CA LYS A 81 3.42 -18.23 2.12
C LYS A 81 2.92 -19.23 1.08
N ASN A 82 2.12 -18.78 0.11
CA ASN A 82 1.61 -19.63 -0.96
C ASN A 82 1.30 -18.84 -2.24
N LYS A 83 0.99 -19.57 -3.32
CA LYS A 83 0.68 -18.99 -4.64
C LYS A 83 -0.56 -18.09 -4.64
N THR A 84 -1.57 -18.39 -3.83
CA THR A 84 -2.78 -17.55 -3.73
C THR A 84 -2.41 -16.17 -3.21
N ILE A 85 -1.69 -16.09 -2.10
CA ILE A 85 -1.23 -14.82 -1.52
C ILE A 85 -0.30 -14.09 -2.49
N ALA A 86 0.60 -14.80 -3.17
CA ALA A 86 1.46 -14.22 -4.19
C ALA A 86 0.65 -13.59 -5.34
N ASN A 87 -0.36 -14.28 -5.85
CA ASN A 87 -1.23 -13.79 -6.92
C ASN A 87 -2.09 -12.59 -6.49
N GLU A 88 -2.60 -12.60 -5.25
CA GLU A 88 -3.41 -11.50 -4.71
C GLU A 88 -2.57 -10.24 -4.46
N ASN A 89 -1.29 -10.40 -4.09
CA ASN A 89 -0.38 -9.28 -3.84
C ASN A 89 0.46 -8.86 -5.07
N GLY A 90 0.55 -9.71 -6.09
CA GLY A 90 1.23 -9.42 -7.35
C GLY A 90 2.75 -9.55 -7.31
N PHE A 91 3.33 -10.18 -6.29
CA PHE A 91 4.77 -10.38 -6.18
C PHE A 91 5.12 -11.80 -5.68
N SER A 92 6.25 -12.34 -6.12
CA SER A 92 6.82 -13.58 -5.56
C SER A 92 7.72 -13.30 -4.35
N LYS A 93 8.32 -12.11 -4.32
CA LYS A 93 9.21 -11.64 -3.26
C LYS A 93 9.21 -10.13 -3.19
N LYS A 94 9.39 -9.58 -2.00
CA LYS A 94 9.69 -8.17 -1.77
C LYS A 94 10.89 -8.03 -0.83
N ILE A 95 11.83 -7.14 -1.16
CA ILE A 95 12.90 -6.72 -0.24
C ILE A 95 12.51 -5.35 0.32
N SER A 96 12.34 -5.23 1.63
CA SER A 96 11.87 -4.02 2.30
C SER A 96 12.92 -3.48 3.26
N TYR A 97 13.11 -2.17 3.25
CA TYR A 97 14.04 -1.44 4.12
C TYR A 97 13.22 -0.71 5.18
N ILE A 98 13.26 -1.22 6.41
CA ILE A 98 12.48 -0.72 7.54
C ILE A 98 13.36 0.16 8.42
N ASP A 99 13.00 1.42 8.59
CA ASP A 99 13.70 2.35 9.48
C ASP A 99 13.75 1.79 10.91
N LYS A 100 14.95 1.70 11.51
CA LYS A 100 15.12 1.10 12.84
C LYS A 100 14.54 1.92 13.98
N ARG A 101 14.37 3.23 13.78
CA ARG A 101 13.91 4.15 14.84
C ARG A 101 12.40 4.25 14.88
N ILE A 102 11.78 4.31 13.70
CA ILE A 102 10.34 4.61 13.57
C ILE A 102 9.53 3.48 12.92
N PHE A 103 10.19 2.38 12.54
CA PHE A 103 9.56 1.16 12.02
C PHE A 103 8.66 1.36 10.79
N VAL A 104 9.00 2.32 9.94
CA VAL A 104 8.32 2.54 8.65
C VAL A 104 9.21 2.14 7.48
N VAL A 105 8.59 1.74 6.37
CA VAL A 105 9.32 1.43 5.13
C VAL A 105 9.91 2.72 4.55
N ARG A 106 11.21 2.71 4.24
CA ARG A 106 11.92 3.77 3.51
C ARG A 106 12.07 3.45 2.03
N LYS A 107 12.26 2.17 1.72
CA LYS A 107 12.44 1.64 0.36
C LYS A 107 11.90 0.23 0.26
N ALA A 108 11.38 -0.16 -0.89
CA ALA A 108 11.10 -1.56 -1.20
C ALA A 108 11.41 -1.89 -2.66
N THR A 109 11.78 -3.15 -2.91
CA THR A 109 11.97 -3.72 -4.25
C THR A 109 11.04 -4.90 -4.41
N TYR A 110 10.25 -4.90 -5.48
CA TYR A 110 9.27 -5.93 -5.79
C TYR A 110 9.77 -6.82 -6.92
N TYR A 111 9.59 -8.12 -6.76
CA TYR A 111 9.87 -9.13 -7.76
C TYR A 111 8.55 -9.72 -8.25
N ASN A 112 8.34 -9.74 -9.56
CA ASN A 112 7.10 -10.29 -10.14
C ASN A 112 6.99 -11.81 -9.88
N LEU A 113 5.88 -12.40 -10.31
CA LEU A 113 5.62 -13.84 -10.11
C LEU A 113 6.63 -14.76 -10.82
N ALA A 114 7.36 -14.25 -11.82
CA ALA A 114 8.45 -14.96 -12.50
C ALA A 114 9.81 -14.81 -11.78
N GLY A 115 9.87 -14.04 -10.69
CA GLY A 115 11.09 -13.82 -9.90
C GLY A 115 11.97 -12.68 -10.43
N GLU A 116 11.49 -11.88 -11.38
CA GLU A 116 12.23 -10.76 -11.96
C GLU A 116 11.96 -9.47 -11.20
N LYS A 117 12.98 -8.64 -11.01
CA LYS A 117 12.84 -7.31 -10.40
C LYS A 117 11.93 -6.44 -11.26
N GLU A 118 10.79 -6.01 -10.72
CA GLU A 118 9.75 -5.33 -11.49
C GLU A 118 9.57 -3.87 -11.08
N LYS A 119 9.50 -3.59 -9.77
CA LYS A 119 9.22 -2.25 -9.27
C LYS A 119 10.14 -1.87 -8.11
N GLU A 120 10.39 -0.58 -7.99
CA GLU A 120 11.04 0.02 -6.84
C GLU A 120 10.14 1.08 -6.22
N MET A 121 9.98 1.01 -4.91
CA MET A 121 9.26 1.97 -4.10
C MET A 121 10.24 2.73 -3.23
N THR A 122 10.05 4.04 -3.11
CA THR A 122 10.81 4.91 -2.19
C THR A 122 9.83 5.80 -1.41
N VAL A 123 10.16 6.08 -0.15
CA VAL A 123 9.40 6.98 0.72
C VAL A 123 10.30 8.15 1.09
N SER A 124 10.09 9.28 0.41
CA SER A 124 10.93 10.48 0.50
C SER A 124 10.53 11.40 1.66
N ALA A 125 9.29 11.32 2.12
CA ALA A 125 8.81 12.14 3.23
C ALA A 125 7.91 11.33 4.17
N ILE A 126 8.11 11.51 5.48
CA ILE A 126 7.34 10.88 6.56
C ILE A 126 6.99 11.95 7.59
N ALA A 127 5.78 11.87 8.16
CA ALA A 127 5.32 12.71 9.25
C ALA A 127 5.00 11.88 10.48
N GLU A 128 5.36 12.40 11.65
CA GLU A 128 4.78 11.95 12.92
C GLU A 128 3.37 12.54 13.02
N VAL A 129 2.37 11.67 13.10
CA VAL A 129 0.94 12.04 13.08
C VAL A 129 0.30 11.93 14.46
N ASP A 130 0.99 11.28 15.40
CA ASP A 130 0.62 11.16 16.80
C ASP A 130 1.90 11.20 17.63
N THR A 131 2.19 12.37 18.22
CA THR A 131 3.39 12.59 19.02
C THR A 131 3.34 11.90 20.37
N LYS A 132 2.14 11.58 20.87
CA LYS A 132 1.97 10.91 22.16
C LYS A 132 2.35 9.44 22.06
N ASN A 133 1.97 8.78 20.96
CA ASN A 133 2.22 7.34 20.76
C ASN A 133 3.27 7.06 19.66
N HIS A 134 4.00 8.09 19.23
CA HIS A 134 5.02 8.03 18.18
C HIS A 134 4.56 7.27 16.93
N LYS A 135 3.42 7.68 16.34
CA LYS A 135 2.91 7.09 15.10
C LYS A 135 3.35 7.90 13.90
N TYR A 136 3.79 7.20 12.85
CA TYR A 136 4.32 7.80 11.64
C TYR A 136 3.56 7.35 10.40
N ARG A 137 3.42 8.25 9.43
CA ARG A 137 2.81 7.98 8.12
C ARG A 137 3.64 8.63 7.01
N PHE A 138 3.69 7.99 5.85
CA PHE A 138 4.34 8.60 4.70
C PHE A 138 3.55 9.83 4.23
N LYS A 139 4.28 10.87 3.83
CA LYS A 139 3.76 12.03 3.12
C LYS A 139 3.96 11.92 1.63
N GLU A 140 5.08 11.35 1.19
CA GLU A 140 5.38 11.17 -0.23
C GLU A 140 5.98 9.78 -0.44
N MET A 141 5.40 9.06 -1.40
CA MET A 141 5.84 7.73 -1.82
C MET A 141 5.87 7.67 -3.33
N THR A 142 6.98 7.20 -3.89
CA THR A 142 7.17 7.01 -5.33
C THR A 142 7.29 5.54 -5.66
N MET A 143 6.57 5.08 -6.68
CA MET A 143 6.72 3.76 -7.30
C MET A 143 7.23 3.93 -8.74
N ILE A 144 8.28 3.20 -9.09
CA ILE A 144 8.85 3.15 -10.45
C ILE A 144 8.78 1.72 -10.95
N ASN A 145 8.21 1.54 -12.14
CA ASN A 145 8.23 0.27 -12.85
C ASN A 145 9.48 0.19 -13.73
N LEU A 146 10.33 -0.79 -13.46
CA LEU A 146 11.63 -0.91 -14.08
C LEU A 146 11.55 -1.40 -15.54
N LYS A 147 10.45 -2.05 -15.93
CA LYS A 147 10.25 -2.58 -17.28
C LYS A 147 9.80 -1.50 -18.25
N ASN A 148 8.77 -0.73 -17.89
CA ASN A 148 8.17 0.29 -18.76
C ASN A 148 8.60 1.73 -18.42
N LYS A 149 9.39 1.91 -17.35
CA LYS A 149 9.88 3.21 -16.83
C LYS A 149 8.80 4.20 -16.38
N ARG A 150 7.54 3.75 -16.26
CA ARG A 150 6.48 4.57 -15.70
C ARG A 150 6.74 4.82 -14.22
N LYS A 151 6.36 6.02 -13.79
CA LYS A 151 6.47 6.50 -12.41
C LYS A 151 5.09 6.90 -11.92
N SER A 152 4.80 6.60 -10.66
CA SER A 152 3.63 7.09 -9.93
C SER A 152 4.05 7.63 -8.58
N VAL A 153 3.42 8.72 -8.13
CA VAL A 153 3.70 9.37 -6.85
C VAL A 153 2.41 9.50 -6.07
N LEU A 154 2.43 9.08 -4.80
CA LEU A 154 1.37 9.27 -3.83
C LEU A 154 1.79 10.36 -2.85
N ASN A 155 0.94 11.38 -2.72
CA ASN A 155 1.18 12.55 -1.87
C ASN A 155 0.02 12.72 -0.87
N ASN A 156 0.34 12.64 0.43
CA ASN A 156 -0.57 12.95 1.52
C ASN A 156 -0.32 14.39 2.00
N ASN A 157 -1.06 15.34 1.42
CA ASN A 157 -0.92 16.77 1.73
C ASN A 157 -1.43 17.12 3.13
N VAL A 158 -2.54 16.50 3.54
CA VAL A 158 -3.18 16.73 4.84
C VAL A 158 -3.41 15.37 5.49
N ILE A 159 -2.87 15.19 6.69
CA ILE A 159 -3.11 13.99 7.50
C ILE A 159 -3.74 14.47 8.81
N LYS A 160 -5.00 14.09 9.04
CA LYS A 160 -5.68 14.28 10.32
C LYS A 160 -5.70 12.95 11.04
N PHE A 161 -5.09 12.88 12.21
CA PHE A 161 -5.07 11.69 13.04
C PHE A 161 -6.19 11.74 14.08
N THR A 162 -6.84 10.61 14.34
CA THR A 162 -8.02 10.50 15.22
C THR A 162 -9.11 11.56 14.98
N PRO A 163 -9.53 11.83 13.72
CA PRO A 163 -10.65 12.71 13.47
C PRO A 163 -11.94 12.08 13.99
N SER A 164 -12.88 12.91 14.47
CA SER A 164 -14.23 12.44 14.79
C SER A 164 -15.01 12.24 13.49
N ILE A 165 -14.99 11.01 12.96
CA ILE A 165 -15.73 10.60 11.77
C ILE A 165 -16.72 9.53 12.20
N SER A 166 -18.00 9.72 11.87
CA SER A 166 -19.05 8.75 12.17
C SER A 166 -18.93 7.52 11.26
N ASP A 167 -19.26 6.35 11.79
CA ASP A 167 -19.35 5.10 11.02
C ASP A 167 -20.26 5.22 9.79
N SER A 168 -21.28 6.09 9.85
CA SER A 168 -22.19 6.39 8.73
C SER A 168 -21.49 6.96 7.49
N TYR A 169 -20.25 7.47 7.65
CA TYR A 169 -19.41 7.91 6.53
C TYR A 169 -18.91 6.73 5.69
N PHE A 170 -18.65 5.58 6.30
CA PHE A 170 -18.10 4.41 5.62
C PHE A 170 -19.22 3.59 4.95
N THR A 171 -19.79 4.12 3.86
CA THR A 171 -20.79 3.42 3.05
C THR A 171 -20.55 3.64 1.56
N THR A 172 -21.01 2.71 0.72
CA THR A 172 -20.98 2.88 -0.75
C THR A 172 -21.81 4.09 -1.20
N ARG A 173 -22.88 4.43 -0.47
CA ARG A 173 -23.69 5.63 -0.74
C ARG A 173 -22.88 6.92 -0.55
N THR A 174 -22.09 7.02 0.52
CA THR A 174 -21.20 8.17 0.73
C THR A 174 -20.12 8.23 -0.35
N LEU A 175 -19.57 7.07 -0.73
CA LEU A 175 -18.58 6.94 -1.79
C LEU A 175 -19.05 7.52 -3.13
N GLU A 176 -20.32 7.26 -3.50
CA GLU A 176 -20.94 7.76 -4.73
C GLU A 176 -21.21 9.27 -4.72
N GLN A 177 -21.42 9.85 -3.54
CA GLN A 177 -21.65 11.28 -3.38
C GLN A 177 -20.36 12.10 -3.49
N GLY A 178 -19.18 11.47 -3.39
CA GLY A 178 -17.88 12.13 -3.47
C GLY A 178 -17.65 13.17 -2.36
N LYS A 179 -18.23 12.94 -1.18
CA LYS A 179 -18.12 13.80 0.01
C LYS A 179 -16.98 13.40 0.92
#